data_AF-A0A368GK37-F1
#
_entry.id   AF-A0A368GK37-F1
#
_cell.length_a   1.000
_cell.length_b   1.000
_cell.length_c   1.000
_cell.angle_alpha   90.00
_cell.angle_beta   90.00
_cell.angle_gamma   90.00
#
_symmetry.space_group_name_H-M   'P 1'
#
loop_
_entity.id
_entity.type
_entity.pdbx_description
1 polymer ?
#
loop_
_entity_poly.entity_id
_entity_poly.type
_entity_poly.pdbx_seq_one_letter_code
_entity_poly.pdbx_strand_id
1 'polypeptide(L)'
;MPRLFRAGHRENYPPEFLDTIERIDIICGTLKKLEKMGKLVRKDSNNKQKIWSKTSEALKEYADQMLTDEVAETFRRASAKFFEIGQLYLKHAEAIVVQFNPALREFNKGAAKELKEHLKNLAKIRRNLDKARKKGERCDDEDTAVAVQAAQKEHDEYLATTKEAVIKFLQETAFFQAAANAYLNVEKELCEKIHQELNSLHSNGQSDEKKQTSGDQKSGGQKSGGQKSGAQKSGAQKSGAQKSGAQKSGGQKREDEKAEDQKPGSKEAEEKRNPQRSQ
;
A
#
# COMPACT_ATOMS: atom_id res chain seq x y z
N MET A 1 4.46 -17.08 -2.62
CA MET A 1 4.16 -18.24 -3.48
C MET A 1 5.32 -18.67 -4.40
N PRO A 2 6.45 -17.94 -4.59
CA PRO A 2 7.32 -18.18 -5.76
C PRO A 2 8.22 -19.42 -5.64
N ARG A 3 8.19 -20.13 -4.51
CA ARG A 3 8.99 -21.35 -4.28
C ARG A 3 8.23 -22.66 -4.53
N LEU A 4 6.96 -22.59 -4.94
CA LEU A 4 6.15 -23.81 -5.10
C LEU A 4 6.56 -24.65 -6.31
N PHE A 5 7.04 -24.02 -7.38
CA PHE A 5 7.57 -24.69 -8.57
C PHE A 5 9.08 -24.45 -8.66
N ARG A 6 9.90 -25.46 -8.31
CA ARG A 6 11.34 -25.43 -8.60
C ARG A 6 11.54 -25.32 -10.12
N ALA A 7 12.64 -24.74 -10.56
CA ALA A 7 12.94 -24.49 -11.98
C ALA A 7 12.66 -25.70 -12.89
N GLY A 8 13.02 -26.92 -12.48
CA GLY A 8 12.77 -28.14 -13.26
C GLY A 8 11.31 -28.61 -13.37
N HIS A 9 10.38 -28.00 -12.65
CA HIS A 9 8.94 -28.32 -12.77
C HIS A 9 8.18 -27.31 -13.63
N ARG A 10 8.81 -26.20 -14.07
CA ARG A 10 8.15 -25.17 -14.89
C ARG A 10 7.85 -25.68 -16.31
N GLU A 11 8.75 -26.46 -16.92
CA GLU A 11 8.63 -26.94 -18.31
C GLU A 11 7.37 -27.79 -18.59
N ASN A 12 6.70 -28.28 -17.54
CA ASN A 12 5.54 -29.17 -17.65
C ASN A 12 4.19 -28.45 -17.53
N TYR A 13 4.19 -27.12 -17.41
CA TYR A 13 2.97 -26.32 -17.38
C TYR A 13 2.92 -25.39 -18.60
N PRO A 14 1.71 -25.10 -19.11
CA PRO A 14 1.55 -24.08 -20.15
C PRO A 14 2.18 -22.75 -19.70
N PRO A 15 2.95 -22.06 -20.56
CA PRO A 15 3.59 -20.79 -20.21
C PRO A 15 2.59 -19.76 -19.65
N GLU A 16 1.36 -19.74 -20.18
CA GLU A 16 0.28 -18.84 -19.76
C GLU A 16 -0.14 -19.09 -18.30
N PHE A 17 -0.14 -20.35 -17.87
CA PHE A 17 -0.44 -20.71 -16.48
C PHE A 17 0.67 -20.20 -15.55
N LEU A 18 1.94 -20.39 -15.93
CA LEU A 18 3.07 -19.94 -15.12
C LEU A 18 3.13 -18.41 -14.98
N ASP A 19 2.92 -17.68 -16.08
CA ASP A 19 2.82 -16.22 -16.07
C ASP A 19 1.71 -15.76 -15.12
N THR A 20 0.55 -16.43 -15.19
CA THR A 20 -0.57 -16.14 -14.29
C THR A 20 -0.21 -16.36 -12.81
N ILE A 21 0.46 -17.47 -12.47
CA ILE A 21 0.90 -17.73 -11.09
C ILE A 21 1.93 -16.70 -10.61
N GLU A 22 2.83 -16.26 -11.49
CA GLU A 22 3.82 -15.23 -11.18
C GLU A 22 3.16 -13.87 -10.91
N ARG A 23 2.20 -13.46 -11.75
CA ARG A 23 1.38 -12.26 -11.52
C ARG A 23 0.63 -12.33 -10.19
N ILE A 24 0.06 -13.47 -9.85
CA ILE A 24 -0.64 -13.68 -8.58
C ILE A 24 0.31 -13.49 -7.38
N ASP A 25 1.54 -13.99 -7.46
CA ASP A 25 2.50 -13.80 -6.38
C ASP A 25 2.86 -12.31 -6.19
N ILE A 26 3.03 -11.58 -7.29
CA ILE A 26 3.25 -10.12 -7.29
C ILE A 26 2.04 -9.41 -6.66
N ILE A 27 0.82 -9.78 -7.03
CA ILE A 27 -0.43 -9.23 -6.46
C ILE A 27 -0.46 -9.47 -4.95
N CYS A 28 -0.30 -10.72 -4.50
CA CYS A 28 -0.29 -11.05 -3.07
C CYS A 28 0.82 -10.29 -2.30
N GLY A 29 2.01 -10.13 -2.90
CA GLY A 29 3.10 -9.35 -2.33
C GLY A 29 2.74 -7.87 -2.18
N THR A 30 2.09 -7.30 -3.19
CA THR A 30 1.67 -5.90 -3.23
C THR A 30 0.54 -5.63 -2.23
N LEU A 31 -0.45 -6.52 -2.13
CA LEU A 31 -1.55 -6.40 -1.17
C LEU A 31 -1.06 -6.39 0.28
N LYS A 32 -0.04 -7.18 0.62
CA LYS A 32 0.58 -7.15 1.96
C LYS A 32 1.30 -5.83 2.23
N LYS A 33 1.92 -5.23 1.22
CA LYS A 33 2.54 -3.89 1.36
C LYS A 33 1.44 -2.83 1.58
N LEU A 34 0.35 -2.89 0.81
CA LEU A 34 -0.80 -2.00 0.95
C LEU A 34 -1.44 -2.08 2.35
N GLU A 35 -1.62 -3.29 2.90
CA GLU A 35 -2.14 -3.46 4.27
C GLU A 35 -1.23 -2.78 5.32
N LYS A 36 0.09 -2.85 5.14
CA LYS A 36 1.04 -2.15 6.02
C LYS A 36 0.95 -0.64 5.85
N MET A 37 0.82 -0.14 4.62
CA MET A 37 0.66 1.29 4.37
C MET A 37 -0.63 1.82 4.98
N GLY A 38 -1.75 1.10 4.90
CA GLY A 38 -3.01 1.51 5.55
C GLY A 38 -2.86 1.70 7.07
N LYS A 39 -2.04 0.88 7.74
CA LYS A 39 -1.72 1.05 9.18
C LYS A 39 -0.88 2.30 9.43
N LEU A 40 0.07 2.61 8.55
CA LEU A 40 0.89 3.82 8.64
C LEU A 40 0.05 5.08 8.42
N VAL A 41 -0.84 5.09 7.43
CA VAL A 41 -1.75 6.22 7.16
C VAL A 41 -2.67 6.48 8.34
N ARG A 42 -3.22 5.42 8.97
CA ARG A 42 -4.00 5.56 10.21
C ARG A 42 -3.16 6.19 11.32
N LYS A 43 -1.93 5.71 11.53
CA LYS A 43 -1.03 6.23 12.56
C LYS A 43 -0.70 7.72 12.32
N ASP A 44 -0.42 8.07 11.07
CA ASP A 44 -0.14 9.45 10.66
C ASP A 44 -1.36 10.35 10.88
N SER A 45 -2.55 9.92 10.44
CA SER A 45 -3.81 10.66 10.64
C SER A 45 -4.10 10.88 12.13
N ASN A 46 -3.92 9.87 12.98
CA ASN A 46 -4.05 10.01 14.43
C ASN A 46 -3.02 10.98 15.03
N ASN A 47 -1.79 10.98 14.51
CA ASN A 47 -0.76 11.89 14.98
C ASN A 47 -1.08 13.34 14.58
N LYS A 48 -1.52 13.55 13.35
CA LYS A 48 -1.99 14.86 12.86
C LYS A 48 -3.18 15.35 13.68
N GLN A 49 -4.18 14.51 13.93
CA GLN A 49 -5.31 14.86 14.79
C GLN A 49 -4.85 15.38 16.17
N LYS A 50 -3.93 14.67 16.83
CA LYS A 50 -3.39 15.10 18.12
C LYS A 50 -2.68 16.45 18.05
N ILE A 51 -1.90 16.69 17.00
CA ILE A 51 -1.21 17.96 16.80
C ILE A 51 -2.23 19.09 16.64
N TRP A 52 -3.22 18.91 15.76
CA TRP A 52 -4.27 19.91 15.52
C TRP A 52 -5.11 20.20 16.78
N SER A 53 -5.47 19.18 17.56
CA SER A 53 -6.19 19.36 18.83
C SER A 53 -5.36 20.11 19.87
N LYS A 54 -4.08 19.77 20.04
CA LYS A 54 -3.19 20.50 20.96
C LYS A 54 -2.98 21.95 20.55
N THR A 55 -2.82 22.21 19.26
CA THR A 55 -2.70 23.59 18.76
C THR A 55 -3.98 24.36 19.00
N SER A 56 -5.14 23.74 18.79
CA SER A 56 -6.44 24.33 19.12
C SER A 56 -6.56 24.69 20.60
N GLU A 57 -6.17 23.79 21.51
CA GLU A 57 -6.15 24.05 22.96
C GLU A 57 -5.23 25.22 23.30
N ALA A 58 -4.00 25.23 22.79
CA ALA A 58 -3.06 26.33 23.03
C ALA A 58 -3.56 27.69 22.51
N LEU A 59 -4.19 27.72 21.33
CA LEU A 59 -4.80 28.95 20.79
C LEU A 59 -5.96 29.44 21.67
N LYS A 60 -6.74 28.52 22.24
CA LYS A 60 -7.83 28.85 23.16
C LYS A 60 -7.29 29.41 24.48
N GLU A 61 -6.32 28.74 25.08
CA GLU A 61 -5.66 29.21 26.32
C GLU A 61 -5.03 30.59 26.12
N TYR A 62 -4.41 30.83 24.97
CA TYR A 62 -3.86 32.13 24.62
C TYR A 62 -4.95 33.20 24.48
N ALA A 63 -6.08 32.87 23.85
CA ALA A 63 -7.22 33.77 23.74
C ALA A 63 -7.81 34.14 25.10
N ASP A 64 -7.86 33.21 26.04
CA ASP A 64 -8.40 33.42 27.39
C ASP A 64 -7.50 34.33 28.25
N GLN A 65 -6.22 34.47 27.89
CA GLN A 65 -5.25 35.35 28.56
C GLN A 65 -5.17 36.76 27.95
N MET A 66 -5.88 37.01 26.84
CA MET A 66 -5.82 38.28 26.13
C MET A 66 -6.62 39.38 26.80
N LEU A 67 -6.10 40.61 26.70
CA LEU A 67 -6.73 41.81 27.27
C LEU A 67 -7.77 42.45 26.34
N THR A 68 -7.69 42.19 25.02
CA THR A 68 -8.62 42.77 24.03
C THR A 68 -9.51 41.71 23.42
N ASP A 69 -10.82 41.97 23.40
CA ASP A 69 -11.83 41.02 22.93
C ASP A 69 -11.68 40.69 21.43
N GLU A 70 -11.23 41.64 20.62
CA GLU A 70 -11.08 41.48 19.18
C GLU A 70 -9.97 40.47 18.81
N VAL A 71 -8.82 40.58 19.48
CA VAL A 71 -7.70 39.66 19.29
C VAL A 71 -8.07 38.30 19.87
N ALA A 72 -8.64 38.27 21.08
CA ALA A 72 -9.10 37.03 21.71
C ALA A 72 -10.07 36.26 20.80
N GLU A 73 -11.05 36.94 20.20
CA GLU A 73 -12.03 36.31 19.33
C GLU A 73 -11.42 35.71 18.06
N THR A 74 -10.41 36.37 17.48
CA THR A 74 -9.65 35.83 16.34
C THR A 74 -8.97 34.51 16.71
N PHE A 75 -8.34 34.44 17.88
CA PHE A 75 -7.70 33.22 18.37
C PHE A 75 -8.70 32.12 18.73
N ARG A 76 -9.86 32.45 19.32
CA ARG A 76 -10.93 31.47 19.57
C ARG A 76 -11.49 30.88 18.27
N ARG A 77 -11.69 31.72 17.25
CA ARG A 77 -12.14 31.28 15.93
C ARG A 77 -11.12 30.37 15.25
N ALA A 78 -9.85 30.73 15.27
CA ALA A 78 -8.75 29.88 14.80
C ALA A 78 -8.71 28.54 15.56
N SER A 79 -8.82 28.58 16.89
CA SER A 79 -8.88 27.39 17.74
C SER A 79 -10.00 26.44 17.33
N ALA A 80 -11.23 26.93 17.12
CA ALA A 80 -12.36 26.13 16.69
C ALA A 80 -12.10 25.42 15.35
N LYS A 81 -11.53 26.14 14.37
CA LYS A 81 -11.20 25.56 13.06
C LYS A 81 -10.08 24.54 13.12
N PHE A 82 -9.08 24.76 13.96
CA PHE A 82 -8.01 23.78 14.18
C PHE A 82 -8.56 22.50 14.85
N PHE A 83 -9.52 22.63 15.75
CA PHE A 83 -10.22 21.49 16.34
C PHE A 83 -11.00 20.70 15.28
N GLU A 84 -11.78 21.39 14.45
CA GLU A 84 -12.56 20.78 13.35
C GLU A 84 -11.65 20.03 12.37
N ILE A 85 -10.52 20.62 11.96
CA ILE A 85 -9.50 19.95 11.13
C ILE A 85 -8.97 18.68 11.82
N GLY A 86 -8.71 18.75 13.13
CA GLY A 86 -8.34 17.56 13.91
C GLY A 86 -9.39 16.45 13.82
N GLN A 87 -10.68 16.79 13.93
CA GLN A 87 -11.78 15.83 13.80
C GLN A 87 -11.90 15.25 12.39
N LEU A 88 -11.58 16.01 11.34
CA LEU A 88 -11.54 15.51 9.97
C LEU A 88 -10.47 14.41 9.81
N TYR A 89 -9.28 14.60 10.37
CA TYR A 89 -8.23 13.56 10.37
C TYR A 89 -8.65 12.29 11.13
N LEU A 90 -9.40 12.43 12.23
CA LEU A 90 -9.93 11.27 12.96
C LEU A 90 -10.92 10.47 12.10
N LYS A 91 -11.93 11.15 11.53
CA LYS A 91 -12.92 10.54 10.64
C LYS A 91 -12.27 9.87 9.43
N HIS A 92 -11.25 10.51 8.85
CA HIS A 92 -10.46 9.95 7.76
C HIS A 92 -9.76 8.64 8.17
N ALA A 93 -9.10 8.63 9.33
CA ALA A 93 -8.44 7.44 9.85
C ALA A 93 -9.42 6.29 10.06
N GLU A 94 -10.63 6.58 10.54
CA GLU A 94 -11.71 5.60 10.71
C GLU A 94 -12.24 5.09 9.37
N ALA A 95 -12.50 5.98 8.41
CA ALA A 95 -12.98 5.60 7.08
C ALA A 95 -12.01 4.64 6.38
N ILE A 96 -10.70 4.90 6.41
CA ILE A 96 -9.68 3.99 5.84
C ILE A 96 -9.70 2.64 6.55
N VAL A 97 -9.85 2.63 7.88
CA VAL A 97 -9.85 1.40 8.68
C VAL A 97 -11.11 0.58 8.46
N VAL A 98 -12.25 1.21 8.21
CA VAL A 98 -13.54 0.55 8.02
C VAL A 98 -13.72 0.09 6.57
N GLN A 99 -13.30 0.88 5.59
CA GLN A 99 -13.57 0.58 4.19
C GLN A 99 -12.48 -0.27 3.53
N PHE A 100 -11.20 0.07 3.74
CA PHE A 100 -10.10 -0.52 2.97
C PHE A 100 -9.52 -1.77 3.64
N ASN A 101 -9.23 -1.68 4.95
CA ASN A 101 -8.54 -2.76 5.67
C ASN A 101 -9.35 -4.07 5.80
N PRO A 102 -10.68 -4.07 6.01
CA PRO A 102 -11.45 -5.30 6.15
C PRO A 102 -11.51 -6.08 4.84
N ALA A 103 -11.74 -5.39 3.72
CA ALA A 103 -11.75 -5.99 2.39
C ALA A 103 -10.41 -6.65 2.05
N LEU A 104 -9.28 -5.96 2.30
CA LEU A 104 -7.94 -6.54 2.14
C LEU A 104 -7.74 -7.79 3.02
N ARG A 105 -8.21 -7.74 4.27
CA ARG A 105 -8.04 -8.83 5.24
C ARG A 105 -8.90 -10.04 4.88
N GLU A 106 -10.13 -9.81 4.44
CA GLU A 106 -11.07 -10.85 4.03
C GLU A 106 -10.54 -11.60 2.81
N PHE A 107 -10.13 -10.88 1.76
CA PHE A 107 -9.50 -11.49 0.59
C PHE A 107 -8.25 -12.29 0.92
N ASN A 108 -7.38 -11.75 1.80
CA ASN A 108 -6.17 -12.46 2.21
C ASN A 108 -6.46 -13.75 3.01
N LYS A 109 -7.56 -13.77 3.78
CA LYS A 109 -7.97 -14.93 4.59
C LYS A 109 -8.80 -15.95 3.79
N GLY A 110 -9.54 -15.49 2.79
CA GLY A 110 -10.34 -16.29 1.86
C GLY A 110 -9.54 -16.68 0.63
N ALA A 111 -9.79 -16.04 -0.51
CA ALA A 111 -9.27 -16.45 -1.82
C ALA A 111 -7.75 -16.61 -1.88
N ALA A 112 -6.97 -15.71 -1.28
CA ALA A 112 -5.50 -15.84 -1.31
C ALA A 112 -5.01 -17.08 -0.56
N LYS A 113 -5.69 -17.48 0.52
CA LYS A 113 -5.37 -18.67 1.31
C LYS A 113 -5.83 -19.93 0.58
N GLU A 114 -7.06 -19.92 0.04
CA GLU A 114 -7.64 -21.00 -0.76
C GLU A 114 -6.74 -21.34 -1.95
N LEU A 115 -6.41 -20.34 -2.77
CA LEU A 115 -5.53 -20.52 -3.92
C LEU A 115 -4.14 -21.05 -3.53
N LYS A 116 -3.59 -20.56 -2.42
CA LYS A 116 -2.29 -21.03 -1.93
C LYS A 116 -2.32 -22.52 -1.58
N GLU A 117 -3.42 -23.02 -1.01
CA GLU A 117 -3.55 -24.43 -0.69
C GLU A 117 -3.71 -25.27 -1.96
N HIS A 118 -4.51 -24.82 -2.94
CA HIS A 118 -4.61 -25.46 -4.26
C HIS A 118 -3.23 -25.58 -4.93
N LEU A 119 -2.46 -24.50 -4.99
CA LEU A 119 -1.12 -24.53 -5.60
C LEU A 119 -0.14 -25.45 -4.86
N LYS A 120 -0.25 -25.54 -3.53
CA LYS A 120 0.56 -26.45 -2.72
C LYS A 120 0.18 -27.92 -2.95
N ASN A 121 -1.11 -28.22 -3.07
CA ASN A 121 -1.60 -29.55 -3.37
C ASN A 121 -1.27 -29.98 -4.80
N LEU A 122 -1.41 -29.07 -5.77
CA LEU A 122 -0.99 -29.30 -7.15
C LEU A 122 0.51 -29.65 -7.22
N ALA A 123 1.35 -28.92 -6.47
CA ALA A 123 2.77 -29.23 -6.37
C ALA A 123 3.04 -30.61 -5.71
N LYS A 124 2.19 -31.06 -4.78
CA LYS A 124 2.28 -32.39 -4.15
C LYS A 124 1.90 -33.49 -5.14
N ILE A 125 0.76 -33.37 -5.82
CA ILE A 125 0.27 -34.33 -6.82
C ILE A 125 1.28 -34.44 -7.96
N ARG A 126 1.85 -33.31 -8.41
CA ARG A 126 2.90 -33.32 -9.43
C ARG A 126 4.13 -34.14 -9.02
N ARG A 127 4.57 -34.04 -7.76
CA ARG A 127 5.70 -34.87 -7.27
C ARG A 127 5.36 -36.35 -7.24
N ASN A 128 4.09 -36.72 -7.03
CA ASN A 128 3.65 -38.11 -7.10
C ASN A 128 3.71 -38.62 -8.54
N LEU A 129 3.23 -37.83 -9.51
CA LEU A 129 3.35 -38.13 -10.93
C LEU A 129 4.82 -38.29 -11.35
N ASP A 130 5.71 -37.37 -10.95
CA ASP A 130 7.14 -37.46 -11.29
C ASP A 130 7.78 -38.72 -10.69
N LYS A 131 7.36 -39.16 -9.49
CA LYS A 131 7.82 -40.42 -8.87
C LYS A 131 7.28 -41.65 -9.61
N ALA A 132 6.02 -41.64 -10.04
CA ALA A 132 5.43 -42.72 -10.82
C ALA A 132 6.15 -42.87 -12.16
N ARG A 133 6.38 -41.76 -12.89
CA ARG A 133 7.13 -41.75 -14.15
C ARG A 133 8.54 -42.33 -13.98
N LYS A 134 9.29 -41.88 -12.97
CA LYS A 134 10.61 -42.43 -12.63
C LYS A 134 10.59 -43.90 -12.22
N LYS A 135 9.45 -44.45 -11.80
CA LYS A 135 9.31 -45.87 -11.50
C LYS A 135 9.03 -46.66 -12.77
N GLY A 136 8.13 -46.17 -13.62
CA GLY A 136 7.87 -46.76 -14.95
C GLY A 136 9.11 -46.77 -15.85
N GLU A 137 9.95 -45.72 -15.81
CA GLU A 137 11.24 -45.70 -16.53
C GLU A 137 12.24 -46.78 -16.07
N ARG A 138 12.05 -47.35 -14.87
CA ARG A 138 12.94 -48.37 -14.29
C ARG A 138 12.37 -49.78 -14.37
N CYS A 139 11.07 -49.92 -14.58
CA CYS A 139 10.36 -51.19 -14.60
C CYS A 139 9.36 -51.11 -15.75
N ASP A 140 9.64 -51.80 -16.86
CA ASP A 140 8.78 -51.82 -18.04
C ASP A 140 7.64 -52.85 -17.88
N ASP A 141 6.89 -52.76 -16.78
CA ASP A 141 5.76 -53.64 -16.49
C ASP A 141 4.41 -52.91 -16.61
N GLU A 142 3.37 -53.66 -16.96
CA GLU A 142 2.03 -53.12 -17.21
C GLU A 142 1.44 -52.42 -15.97
N ASP A 143 1.72 -52.92 -14.77
CA ASP A 143 1.25 -52.35 -13.51
C ASP A 143 1.83 -50.94 -13.27
N THR A 144 3.10 -50.71 -13.59
CA THR A 144 3.72 -49.39 -13.49
C THR A 144 3.22 -48.42 -14.56
N ALA A 145 2.93 -48.90 -15.78
CA ALA A 145 2.31 -48.08 -16.82
C ALA A 145 0.90 -47.61 -16.41
N VAL A 146 0.09 -48.51 -15.84
CA VAL A 146 -1.23 -48.17 -15.27
C VAL A 146 -1.10 -47.16 -14.14
N ALA A 147 -0.12 -47.32 -13.24
CA ALA A 147 0.12 -46.38 -12.15
C ALA A 147 0.53 -44.98 -12.64
N VAL A 148 1.34 -44.89 -13.71
CA VAL A 148 1.70 -43.61 -14.34
C VAL A 148 0.47 -42.94 -14.95
N GLN A 149 -0.37 -43.68 -15.67
CA GLN A 149 -1.60 -43.15 -16.25
C GLN A 149 -2.58 -42.66 -15.17
N ALA A 150 -2.75 -43.41 -14.09
CA ALA A 150 -3.60 -43.01 -12.97
C ALA A 150 -3.10 -41.72 -12.30
N ALA A 151 -1.79 -41.62 -12.05
CA ALA A 151 -1.19 -40.41 -11.48
C ALA A 151 -1.25 -39.21 -12.44
N GLN A 152 -1.17 -39.44 -13.75
CA GLN A 152 -1.33 -38.41 -14.77
C GLN A 152 -2.76 -37.87 -14.77
N LYS A 153 -3.75 -38.76 -14.77
CA LYS A 153 -5.17 -38.40 -14.70
C LYS A 153 -5.48 -37.58 -13.44
N GLU A 154 -5.00 -38.01 -12.27
CA GLU A 154 -5.15 -37.26 -11.01
C GLU A 154 -4.53 -35.86 -11.10
N HIS A 155 -3.34 -35.73 -11.71
CA HIS A 155 -2.67 -34.45 -11.91
C HIS A 155 -3.47 -33.51 -12.83
N ASP A 156 -3.97 -34.02 -13.95
CA ASP A 156 -4.71 -33.22 -14.94
C ASP A 156 -6.07 -32.75 -14.38
N GLU A 157 -6.79 -33.63 -13.69
CA GLU A 157 -8.04 -33.29 -13.00
C GLU A 157 -7.81 -32.20 -11.95
N TYR A 158 -6.78 -32.35 -11.11
CA TYR A 158 -6.48 -31.35 -10.08
C TYR A 158 -5.94 -30.04 -10.66
N LEU A 159 -5.23 -30.09 -11.79
CA LEU A 159 -4.79 -28.90 -12.52
C LEU A 159 -6.00 -28.10 -13.03
N ALA A 160 -7.04 -28.76 -13.55
CA ALA A 160 -8.27 -28.10 -13.96
C ALA A 160 -8.93 -27.37 -12.78
N THR A 161 -9.11 -28.04 -11.63
CA THR A 161 -9.63 -27.40 -10.41
C THR A 161 -8.76 -26.22 -9.95
N THR A 162 -7.43 -26.35 -10.07
CA THR A 162 -6.52 -25.26 -9.70
C THR A 162 -6.65 -24.05 -10.65
N LYS A 163 -6.88 -24.29 -11.95
CA LYS A 163 -7.14 -23.21 -12.92
C LYS A 163 -8.44 -22.46 -12.60
N GLU A 164 -9.49 -23.18 -12.19
CA GLU A 164 -10.74 -22.56 -11.74
C GLU A 164 -10.52 -21.68 -10.49
N ALA A 165 -9.78 -22.18 -9.51
CA ALA A 165 -9.42 -21.40 -8.32
C ALA A 165 -8.61 -20.14 -8.66
N VAL A 166 -7.72 -20.21 -9.65
CA VAL A 166 -6.99 -19.06 -10.19
C VAL A 166 -7.94 -18.04 -10.81
N ILE A 167 -8.90 -18.47 -11.64
CA ILE A 167 -9.89 -17.58 -12.25
C ILE A 167 -10.73 -16.89 -11.18
N LYS A 168 -11.24 -17.65 -10.20
CA LYS A 168 -12.00 -17.10 -9.07
C LYS A 168 -11.20 -16.06 -8.29
N PHE A 169 -9.92 -16.34 -7.98
CA PHE A 169 -9.03 -15.39 -7.33
C PHE A 169 -8.90 -14.09 -8.15
N LEU A 170 -8.72 -14.19 -9.47
CA LEU A 170 -8.61 -13.02 -10.34
C LEU A 170 -9.91 -12.22 -10.42
N GLN A 171 -11.07 -12.89 -10.46
CA GLN A 171 -12.38 -12.22 -10.41
C GLN A 171 -12.55 -11.45 -9.11
N GLU A 172 -12.19 -12.05 -7.97
CA GLU A 172 -12.21 -11.35 -6.70
C GLU A 172 -11.24 -10.16 -6.70
N THR A 173 -10.09 -10.21 -7.38
CA THR A 173 -9.20 -9.03 -7.44
C THR A 173 -9.82 -7.80 -8.09
N ALA A 174 -10.91 -7.93 -8.86
CA ALA A 174 -11.61 -6.79 -9.45
C ALA A 174 -12.15 -5.80 -8.39
N PHE A 175 -12.47 -6.26 -7.17
CA PHE A 175 -12.93 -5.34 -6.12
C PHE A 175 -11.82 -4.35 -5.69
N PHE A 176 -10.54 -4.68 -5.89
CA PHE A 176 -9.44 -3.79 -5.48
C PHE A 176 -9.47 -2.46 -6.22
N GLN A 177 -9.95 -2.43 -7.46
CA GLN A 177 -10.11 -1.16 -8.18
C GLN A 177 -11.14 -0.27 -7.48
N ALA A 178 -12.27 -0.83 -7.06
CA ALA A 178 -13.30 -0.11 -6.32
C ALA A 178 -12.77 0.35 -4.95
N ALA A 179 -12.04 -0.53 -4.24
CA ALA A 179 -11.44 -0.19 -2.95
C ALA A 179 -10.38 0.91 -3.06
N ALA A 180 -9.56 0.90 -4.12
CA ALA A 180 -8.57 1.94 -4.39
C ALA A 180 -9.24 3.28 -4.73
N ASN A 181 -10.29 3.26 -5.56
CA ASN A 181 -11.07 4.46 -5.87
C ASN A 181 -11.76 5.03 -4.63
N ALA A 182 -12.32 4.18 -3.76
CA ALA A 182 -12.90 4.60 -2.49
C ALA A 182 -11.86 5.27 -1.59
N TYR A 183 -10.66 4.69 -1.47
CA TYR A 183 -9.55 5.29 -0.74
C TYR A 183 -9.17 6.68 -1.28
N LEU A 184 -9.00 6.81 -2.61
CA LEU A 184 -8.66 8.08 -3.25
C LEU A 184 -9.74 9.14 -3.03
N ASN A 185 -11.02 8.75 -3.07
CA ASN A 185 -12.13 9.65 -2.81
C ASN A 185 -12.12 10.16 -1.35
N VAL A 186 -11.85 9.28 -0.38
CA VAL A 186 -11.77 9.64 1.04
C VAL A 186 -10.62 10.63 1.30
N GLU A 187 -9.44 10.43 0.69
CA GLU A 187 -8.31 11.36 0.78
C GLU A 187 -8.61 12.71 0.10
N LYS A 188 -9.26 12.67 -1.07
CA LYS A 188 -9.68 13.89 -1.78
C LYS A 188 -10.66 14.70 -0.94
N GLU A 189 -11.68 14.05 -0.37
CA GLU A 189 -12.69 14.68 0.47
C GLU A 189 -12.07 15.30 1.73
N LEU A 190 -11.09 14.64 2.35
CA LEU A 190 -10.33 15.21 3.46
C LEU A 190 -9.63 16.50 3.05
N CYS A 191 -8.92 16.52 1.92
CA CYS A 191 -8.19 17.69 1.46
C CYS A 191 -9.12 18.86 1.14
N GLU A 192 -10.24 18.60 0.48
CA GLU A 192 -11.26 19.61 0.15
C GLU A 192 -11.86 20.22 1.43
N LYS A 193 -12.23 19.40 2.42
CA LYS A 193 -12.78 19.89 3.69
C LYS A 193 -11.78 20.69 4.50
N ILE A 194 -10.52 20.24 4.60
CA ILE A 194 -9.47 21.02 5.28
C ILE A 194 -9.28 22.38 4.59
N HIS A 195 -9.28 22.41 3.25
CA HIS A 195 -9.15 23.65 2.50
C HIS A 195 -10.34 24.59 2.74
N GLN A 196 -11.57 24.05 2.80
CA GLN A 196 -12.77 24.82 3.15
C GLN A 196 -12.67 25.43 4.56
N GLU A 197 -12.24 24.65 5.56
CA GLU A 197 -12.11 25.16 6.93
C GLU A 197 -11.06 26.27 7.04
N LEU A 198 -9.91 26.11 6.38
CA LEU A 198 -8.87 27.13 6.36
C LEU A 198 -9.30 28.41 5.61
N ASN A 199 -10.06 28.29 4.52
CA ASN A 199 -10.56 29.46 3.80
C ASN A 199 -11.66 30.19 4.57
N SER A 200 -12.47 29.47 5.36
CA SER A 200 -13.51 30.09 6.20
C SER A 200 -12.95 31.04 7.26
N LEU A 201 -11.70 30.83 7.71
CA LEU A 201 -10.99 31.76 8.60
C LEU A 201 -10.71 33.11 7.93
N HIS A 202 -10.43 33.12 6.62
CA HIS A 202 -10.05 34.32 5.88
C HIS A 202 -11.26 35.18 5.50
N SER A 203 -12.41 34.57 5.19
CA SER A 203 -13.59 35.29 4.71
C SER A 203 -14.30 36.12 5.79
N ASN A 204 -14.23 35.73 7.07
CA ASN A 204 -14.89 36.45 8.17
C ASN A 204 -14.02 37.55 8.80
N GLY A 205 -12.88 37.87 8.22
CA GLY A 205 -12.05 39.03 8.60
C GLY A 205 -12.29 40.28 7.76
N GLN A 206 -13.10 40.21 6.70
CA GLN A 206 -13.33 41.32 5.76
C GLN A 206 -14.74 41.93 5.85
N SER A 207 -15.60 41.47 6.75
CA SER A 207 -17.03 41.83 6.74
C SER A 207 -17.38 43.13 7.48
N ASP A 208 -16.54 43.60 8.42
CA ASP A 208 -16.95 44.66 9.36
C ASP A 208 -16.16 45.98 9.23
N GLU A 209 -15.11 46.05 8.41
CA GLU A 209 -14.40 47.31 8.10
C GLU A 209 -14.86 47.91 6.76
N LYS A 210 -16.07 48.48 6.74
CA LYS A 210 -16.49 49.66 5.93
C LYS A 210 -18.02 49.78 5.90
N LYS A 211 -18.60 50.26 7.00
CA LYS A 211 -19.90 50.94 6.93
C LYS A 211 -20.02 52.01 8.02
N GLN A 212 -19.06 52.93 8.04
CA GLN A 212 -19.28 54.26 8.60
C GLN A 212 -19.03 55.32 7.52
N THR A 213 -19.96 56.27 7.48
CA THR A 213 -20.00 57.52 6.69
C THR A 213 -20.34 57.43 5.19
N SER A 214 -21.61 57.60 4.85
CA SER A 214 -22.18 58.87 4.33
C SER A 214 -23.60 58.62 3.80
N GLY A 215 -24.54 59.48 4.18
CA GLY A 215 -25.97 59.35 3.91
C GLY A 215 -26.41 59.67 2.48
N ASP A 216 -27.72 59.57 2.31
CA ASP A 216 -28.56 60.10 1.22
C ASP A 216 -28.30 59.59 -0.20
N GLN A 217 -29.20 58.75 -0.74
CA GLN A 217 -30.28 59.21 -1.64
C GLN A 217 -31.14 58.06 -2.21
N LYS A 218 -32.38 58.45 -2.51
CA LYS A 218 -33.56 57.74 -2.99
C LYS A 218 -33.43 56.92 -4.29
N SER A 219 -34.24 55.85 -4.33
CA SER A 219 -35.02 55.25 -5.44
C SER A 219 -34.65 55.52 -6.92
N GLY A 220 -34.54 54.45 -7.70
CA GLY A 220 -34.73 54.46 -9.15
C GLY A 220 -34.56 53.07 -9.76
N GLY A 221 -35.60 52.56 -10.44
CA GLY A 221 -35.67 51.19 -10.95
C GLY A 221 -34.92 50.89 -12.25
N GLN A 222 -35.07 49.62 -12.67
CA GLN A 222 -34.92 49.07 -14.03
C GLN A 222 -33.53 49.08 -14.68
N LYS A 223 -32.91 47.90 -14.83
CA LYS A 223 -32.98 47.03 -16.04
C LYS A 223 -31.94 45.91 -15.97
N SER A 224 -32.40 44.70 -16.20
CA SER A 224 -31.60 43.54 -16.60
C SER A 224 -30.91 43.82 -17.94
N GLY A 225 -29.58 43.94 -17.92
CA GLY A 225 -28.73 44.01 -19.11
C GLY A 225 -27.58 43.01 -18.95
N GLY A 226 -27.52 42.04 -19.85
CA GLY A 226 -26.68 40.85 -19.73
C GLY A 226 -25.19 41.10 -19.62
N GLN A 227 -24.52 40.31 -18.78
CA GLN A 227 -23.07 40.17 -18.80
C GLN A 227 -22.67 39.07 -19.78
N LYS A 228 -22.01 39.51 -20.85
CA LYS A 228 -21.17 38.68 -21.72
C LYS A 228 -20.10 37.98 -20.88
N SER A 229 -19.96 36.68 -21.10
CA SER A 229 -18.83 35.85 -20.67
C SER A 229 -17.52 36.38 -21.24
N GLY A 230 -16.77 37.12 -20.43
CA GLY A 230 -15.37 37.43 -20.70
C GLY A 230 -14.52 36.20 -20.41
N ALA A 231 -13.97 35.60 -21.47
CA ALA A 231 -12.98 34.54 -21.39
C ALA A 231 -11.79 34.97 -20.51
N GLN A 232 -11.59 34.32 -19.36
CA GLN A 232 -10.31 34.41 -18.65
C GLN A 232 -9.28 33.59 -19.42
N LYS A 233 -8.36 34.30 -20.08
CA LYS A 233 -7.08 33.75 -20.55
C LYS A 233 -6.37 33.12 -19.36
N SER A 234 -6.12 31.82 -19.45
CA SER A 234 -5.19 31.10 -18.59
C SER A 234 -3.80 31.72 -18.74
N GLY A 235 -3.37 32.45 -17.72
CA GLY A 235 -1.98 32.86 -17.59
C GLY A 235 -1.12 31.62 -17.44
N ALA A 236 -0.29 31.34 -18.44
CA ALA A 236 0.77 30.36 -18.36
C ALA A 236 1.74 30.75 -17.23
N GLN A 237 1.67 30.06 -16.09
CA GLN A 237 2.77 30.08 -15.14
C GLN A 237 3.93 29.29 -15.74
N LYS A 238 4.94 30.03 -16.20
CA LYS A 238 6.29 29.50 -16.45
C LYS A 238 6.78 28.85 -15.15
N SER A 239 6.87 27.52 -15.16
CA SER A 239 7.65 26.78 -14.17
C SER A 239 9.10 27.21 -14.29
N GLY A 240 9.58 27.96 -13.30
CA GLY A 240 11.00 28.22 -13.13
C GLY A 240 11.71 26.88 -12.95
N ALA A 241 12.58 26.54 -13.91
CA ALA A 241 13.52 25.45 -13.79
C ALA A 241 14.44 25.71 -12.58
N GLN A 242 14.21 25.01 -11.47
CA GLN A 242 15.24 24.88 -10.45
C GLN A 242 16.32 23.95 -11.00
N LYS A 243 17.45 24.55 -11.38
CA LYS A 243 18.73 23.86 -11.56
C LYS A 243 19.07 23.15 -10.25
N SER A 244 18.92 21.82 -10.22
CA SER A 244 19.61 21.00 -9.23
C SER A 244 21.10 21.02 -9.58
N GLY A 245 21.88 21.67 -8.72
CA GLY A 245 23.33 21.61 -8.78
C GLY A 245 23.79 20.16 -8.63
N ALA A 246 24.51 19.67 -9.62
CA ALA A 246 25.23 18.41 -9.54
C ALA A 246 26.32 18.53 -8.45
N GLN A 247 26.09 17.94 -7.28
CA GLN A 247 27.18 17.64 -6.36
C GLN A 247 27.93 16.42 -6.92
N LYS A 248 29.13 16.70 -7.47
CA LYS A 248 30.20 15.72 -7.63
C LYS A 248 30.56 15.18 -6.24
N SER A 249 30.16 13.97 -5.90
CA SER A 249 30.88 13.17 -4.91
C SER A 249 32.03 12.46 -5.63
N GLY A 250 33.24 12.88 -5.28
CA GLY A 250 34.48 12.35 -5.85
C GLY A 250 34.62 10.85 -5.62
N GLY A 251 35.16 10.18 -6.63
CA GLY A 251 35.66 8.83 -6.49
C GLY A 251 36.81 8.81 -5.48
N GLN A 252 36.66 8.03 -4.43
CA GLN A 252 37.80 7.49 -3.70
C GLN A 252 38.12 6.13 -4.28
N LYS A 253 39.26 6.08 -4.98
CA LYS A 253 40.08 4.89 -5.16
C LYS A 253 40.16 4.15 -3.83
N ARG A 254 39.83 2.86 -3.82
CA ARG A 254 40.46 1.93 -2.87
C ARG A 254 41.56 1.25 -3.65
N GLU A 255 42.76 1.57 -3.24
CA GLU A 255 44.00 0.94 -3.66
C GLU A 255 43.97 -0.54 -3.25
N ASP A 256 44.43 -1.37 -4.18
CA ASP A 256 44.88 -2.72 -3.93
C ASP A 256 45.96 -2.70 -2.85
N GLU A 257 45.69 -3.30 -1.69
CA GLU A 257 46.74 -3.84 -0.84
C GLU A 257 46.67 -5.36 -0.85
N LYS A 258 47.57 -5.87 -1.69
CA LYS A 258 48.13 -7.21 -1.72
C LYS A 258 48.75 -7.51 -0.35
N ALA A 259 48.25 -8.52 0.34
CA ALA A 259 49.00 -9.22 1.38
C ALA A 259 48.98 -10.72 1.05
N GLU A 260 50.06 -11.13 0.40
CA GLU A 260 50.49 -12.52 0.28
C GLU A 260 50.87 -13.09 1.66
N ASP A 261 50.77 -14.42 1.72
CA ASP A 261 51.47 -15.32 2.63
C ASP A 261 51.08 -15.37 4.11
N GLN A 262 50.34 -16.43 4.48
CA GLN A 262 50.95 -17.48 5.30
C GLN A 262 50.25 -18.84 5.15
N LYS A 263 51.10 -19.85 4.92
CA LYS A 263 50.88 -21.25 4.55
C LYS A 263 50.32 -22.11 5.72
N PRO A 264 49.61 -23.23 5.46
CA PRO A 264 48.99 -24.07 6.48
C PRO A 264 50.01 -25.01 7.16
N GLY A 265 49.94 -25.10 8.48
CA GLY A 265 50.69 -26.05 9.30
C GLY A 265 49.88 -27.31 9.59
N SER A 266 50.30 -28.39 8.95
CA SER A 266 49.95 -29.81 9.15
C SER A 266 50.39 -30.39 10.50
N LYS A 267 49.65 -31.43 10.97
CA LYS A 267 50.04 -32.67 11.71
C LYS A 267 48.86 -33.04 12.63
N GLU A 268 48.04 -34.07 12.41
CA GLU A 268 48.25 -35.52 12.19
C GLU A 268 48.80 -36.29 13.42
N ALA A 269 48.25 -37.52 13.58
CA ALA A 269 48.52 -38.59 14.55
C ALA A 269 47.76 -38.48 15.91
N GLU A 270 46.77 -39.34 16.18
CA GLU A 270 46.85 -40.76 16.65
C GLU A 270 46.39 -40.77 18.13
N GLU A 271 45.81 -41.77 18.77
CA GLU A 271 45.28 -43.11 18.51
C GLU A 271 44.75 -43.57 19.89
N LYS A 272 43.97 -44.65 19.93
CA LYS A 272 43.76 -45.61 21.05
C LYS A 272 42.51 -45.43 21.92
N ARG A 273 41.51 -46.25 21.56
CA ARG A 273 40.95 -47.37 22.34
C ARG A 273 40.82 -47.17 23.86
N ASN A 274 39.61 -47.34 24.40
CA ASN A 274 39.14 -48.65 24.89
C ASN A 274 37.63 -48.64 25.23
N PRO A 275 36.94 -49.79 25.23
CA PRO A 275 35.50 -49.92 25.42
C PRO A 275 35.11 -50.35 26.85
N GLN A 276 33.79 -50.43 27.05
CA GLN A 276 33.07 -51.34 27.95
C GLN A 276 32.91 -50.98 29.45
N ARG A 277 31.61 -50.94 29.83
CA ARG A 277 30.96 -51.76 30.88
C ARG A 277 30.39 -50.98 32.08
N SER A 278 29.21 -51.45 32.51
CA SER A 278 28.38 -51.13 33.69
C SER A 278 27.15 -50.32 33.29
N GLN A 279 25.90 -50.77 33.43
CA GLN A 279 25.28 -52.00 33.95
C GLN A 279 23.95 -52.16 33.21
#